data_AF-C7ZC04-F1
#
_entry.id   AF-C7ZC04-F1
#
_cell.length_a   1.000
_cell.length_b   1.000
_cell.length_c   1.000
_cell.angle_alpha   90.00
_cell.angle_beta   90.00
_cell.angle_gamma   90.00
#
_symmetry.space_group_name_H-M   'P 1'
#
loop_
_entity.id
_entity.type
_entity.pdbx_description
1 polymer ?
#
loop_
_entity_poly.entity_id
_entity_poly.type
_entity_poly.pdbx_seq_one_letter_code
_entity_poly.pdbx_strand_id
1 'polypeptide(L)'
;MVYQAVCEKFLTTKSYPYYGNRDVLNVSPPQVNNTIAFSVRPGNSYNQPLHRDDDIYYADRPRIDKYPDQTNACEYGIGFFVAGTKTTKANGAPRFIPGSHLESTLQPPDESFVQYAELNPGDGFIMLASCYYGGSANTTQDEERPVFSCFMTRGWLRQEENQYLAVPLEIAKTLTLRIQKLMGYATSEPMLGWVDFKDPIVVINPEHAKRVAHKEG
;
A
#
# COMPACT_ATOMS: atom_id res chain seq x y z
N MET A 1 0.75 -1.22 -16.14
CA MET A 1 -0.30 -2.02 -15.47
C MET A 1 -1.16 -1.07 -14.63
N VAL A 2 -2.48 -1.24 -14.59
CA VAL A 2 -3.42 -0.28 -13.97
C VAL A 2 -3.09 0.00 -12.50
N TYR A 3 -2.83 -1.04 -11.68
CA TYR A 3 -2.52 -0.88 -10.26
C TYR A 3 -1.34 0.07 -9.99
N GLN A 4 -0.24 -0.08 -10.73
CA GLN A 4 0.95 0.76 -10.56
C GLN A 4 0.68 2.22 -10.94
N ALA A 5 -0.10 2.46 -11.99
CA ALA A 5 -0.48 3.82 -12.39
C ALA A 5 -1.37 4.49 -11.32
N VAL A 6 -2.26 3.73 -10.68
CA VAL A 6 -3.08 4.22 -9.55
C VAL A 6 -2.17 4.56 -8.36
N CYS A 7 -1.24 3.67 -7.99
CA CYS A 7 -0.27 3.95 -6.92
C CYS A 7 0.59 5.18 -7.21
N GLU A 8 1.11 5.32 -8.43
CA GLU A 8 1.89 6.49 -8.82
C GLU A 8 1.07 7.78 -8.71
N LYS A 9 -0.21 7.76 -9.10
CA LYS A 9 -1.10 8.91 -9.06
C LYS A 9 -1.46 9.38 -7.64
N PHE A 10 -1.72 8.44 -6.73
CA PHE A 10 -2.20 8.77 -5.38
C PHE A 10 -1.10 8.77 -4.31
N LEU A 11 0.04 8.12 -4.51
CA LEU A 11 1.06 7.96 -3.46
C LEU A 11 2.39 8.68 -3.76
N THR A 12 2.67 9.02 -5.03
CA THR A 12 3.88 9.80 -5.36
C THR A 12 3.77 11.18 -4.74
N THR A 13 4.74 11.56 -3.91
CA THR A 13 4.77 12.88 -3.28
C THR A 13 5.79 13.76 -3.98
N LYS A 14 5.37 14.98 -4.36
CA LYS A 14 6.24 15.97 -5.00
C LYS A 14 6.22 17.23 -4.15
N SER A 15 7.39 17.74 -3.82
CA SER A 15 7.53 18.96 -3.04
C SER A 15 8.70 19.79 -3.55
N TYR A 16 8.52 21.12 -3.55
CA TYR A 16 9.58 22.09 -3.75
C TYR A 16 10.01 22.66 -2.39
N PRO A 17 10.76 21.93 -1.55
CA PRO A 17 11.36 22.56 -0.39
C PRO A 17 12.57 23.36 -0.89
N TYR A 18 12.41 24.67 -1.00
CA TYR A 18 13.55 25.55 -1.25
C TYR A 18 14.63 25.30 -0.20
N TYR A 19 15.87 25.12 -0.68
CA TYR A 19 17.06 25.04 0.14
C TYR A 19 18.11 25.97 -0.48
N GLY A 20 18.22 27.18 0.08
CA GLY A 20 18.94 28.27 -0.57
C GLY A 20 18.32 28.59 -1.94
N ASN A 21 19.16 28.62 -2.97
CA ASN A 21 18.75 28.96 -4.35
C ASN A 21 18.34 27.73 -5.19
N ARG A 22 18.22 26.55 -4.57
CA ARG A 22 17.86 25.31 -5.28
C ARG A 22 16.38 25.33 -5.68
N ASP A 23 16.13 25.24 -6.98
CA ASP A 23 14.81 25.05 -7.57
C ASP A 23 14.71 23.68 -8.25
N VAL A 24 14.82 22.61 -7.45
CA VAL A 24 14.68 21.23 -7.94
C VAL A 24 13.61 20.55 -7.11
N LEU A 25 12.59 20.06 -7.81
CA LEU A 25 11.50 19.27 -7.25
C LEU A 25 12.03 17.99 -6.60
N ASN A 26 11.74 17.77 -5.33
CA ASN A 26 11.95 16.48 -4.68
C ASN A 26 10.77 15.56 -4.97
N VAL A 27 11.07 14.31 -5.30
CA VAL A 27 10.08 13.28 -5.60
C VAL A 27 10.27 12.06 -4.69
N SER A 28 9.20 11.70 -4.00
CA SER A 28 9.09 10.46 -3.23
C SER A 28 8.14 9.50 -3.96
N PRO A 29 8.65 8.52 -4.71
CA PRO A 29 7.82 7.51 -5.36
C PRO A 29 7.21 6.55 -4.33
N PRO A 30 6.12 5.84 -4.64
CA PRO A 30 5.57 4.84 -3.73
C PRO A 30 6.50 3.63 -3.56
N GLN A 31 6.31 2.92 -2.45
CA GLN A 31 6.99 1.67 -2.12
C GLN A 31 5.98 0.61 -1.67
N VAL A 32 6.37 -0.67 -1.69
CA VAL A 32 5.56 -1.77 -1.15
C VAL A 32 5.36 -1.53 0.34
N ASN A 33 4.14 -1.73 0.82
CA ASN A 33 3.79 -1.63 2.24
C ASN A 33 3.82 -3.00 2.91
N ASN A 34 3.11 -3.96 2.32
CA ASN A 34 3.01 -5.34 2.77
C ASN A 34 2.63 -6.25 1.58
N THR A 35 2.86 -7.55 1.74
CA THR A 35 2.32 -8.58 0.85
C THR A 35 1.78 -9.74 1.67
N ILE A 36 0.51 -10.12 1.46
CA ILE A 36 -0.15 -11.12 2.31
C ILE A 36 -0.87 -12.15 1.44
N ALA A 37 -0.80 -13.42 1.85
CA ALA A 37 -1.68 -14.47 1.34
C ALA A 37 -2.72 -14.81 2.40
N PHE A 38 -3.99 -14.54 2.11
CA PHE A 38 -5.11 -14.89 2.98
C PHE A 38 -5.64 -16.25 2.60
N SER A 39 -5.71 -17.18 3.55
CA SER A 39 -6.42 -18.45 3.44
C SER A 39 -7.56 -18.46 4.44
N VAL A 40 -8.80 -18.30 3.94
CA VAL A 40 -9.99 -18.32 4.79
C VAL A 40 -10.70 -19.66 4.63
N ARG A 41 -10.68 -20.45 5.71
CA ARG A 41 -11.33 -21.76 5.78
C ARG A 41 -12.64 -21.71 6.60
N PRO A 42 -13.56 -22.67 6.38
CA PRO A 42 -14.76 -22.84 7.20
C PRO A 42 -14.45 -23.12 8.67
N GLY A 43 -15.47 -22.95 9.52
CA GLY A 43 -15.47 -23.40 10.93
C GLY A 43 -15.04 -22.34 11.94
N ASN A 44 -13.89 -21.68 11.74
CA ASN A 44 -13.32 -20.73 12.72
C ASN A 44 -13.08 -19.32 12.17
N SER A 45 -13.56 -19.00 10.97
CA SER A 45 -13.48 -17.64 10.42
C SER A 45 -14.63 -16.77 10.93
N TYR A 46 -14.39 -15.46 11.00
CA TYR A 46 -15.37 -14.47 11.45
C TYR A 46 -15.24 -13.20 10.60
N ASN A 47 -16.28 -12.36 10.62
CA ASN A 47 -16.21 -11.04 10.00
C ASN A 47 -15.26 -10.17 10.82
N GLN A 48 -14.12 -9.79 10.24
CA GLN A 48 -13.23 -8.82 10.86
C GLN A 48 -14.00 -7.51 11.08
N PRO A 49 -13.72 -6.77 12.17
CA PRO A 49 -14.23 -5.42 12.33
C PRO A 49 -13.88 -4.57 11.10
N LEU A 50 -14.79 -3.68 10.69
CA LEU A 50 -14.46 -2.72 9.64
C LEU A 50 -13.34 -1.79 10.12
N HIS A 51 -12.26 -1.71 9.36
CA HIS A 51 -11.08 -0.91 9.65
C HIS A 51 -10.53 -0.28 8.36
N ARG A 52 -9.60 0.66 8.49
CA ARG A 52 -8.83 1.22 7.37
C ARG A 52 -7.40 0.75 7.50
N ASP A 53 -6.83 0.21 6.43
CA ASP A 53 -5.47 -0.36 6.49
C ASP A 53 -4.41 0.72 6.71
N ASP A 54 -4.72 1.99 6.42
CA ASP A 54 -3.82 3.10 6.67
C ASP A 54 -3.99 3.80 8.03
N ASP A 55 -4.84 3.27 8.93
CA ASP A 55 -4.95 3.75 10.32
C ASP A 55 -3.62 3.61 11.09
N ILE A 56 -2.76 2.67 10.66
CA ILE A 56 -1.40 2.49 11.19
C ILE A 56 -0.50 3.73 11.01
N TYR A 57 -0.87 4.64 10.10
CA TYR A 57 -0.17 5.90 9.84
C TYR A 57 -0.74 7.08 10.61
N TYR A 58 -1.72 6.86 11.48
CA TYR A 58 -2.35 7.90 12.31
C TYR A 58 -2.83 9.10 11.47
N ALA A 59 -3.40 8.80 10.30
CA ALA A 59 -3.95 9.78 9.39
C ALA A 59 -5.03 10.65 10.09
N ASP A 60 -4.95 11.97 9.93
CA ASP A 60 -6.08 12.83 10.26
C ASP A 60 -7.17 12.66 9.18
N ARG A 61 -8.41 12.39 9.61
CA ARG A 61 -9.52 12.01 8.74
C ARG A 61 -10.73 12.91 8.98
N PRO A 62 -10.67 14.19 8.58
CA PRO A 62 -11.88 15.00 8.46
C PRO A 62 -12.76 14.46 7.33
N ARG A 63 -14.06 14.79 7.36
CA ARG A 63 -14.96 14.52 6.24
C ARG A 63 -14.53 15.35 5.03
N ILE A 64 -14.59 14.76 3.84
CA ILE A 64 -14.22 15.36 2.57
C ILE A 64 -15.45 15.43 1.65
N ASP A 65 -16.05 16.61 1.50
CA ASP A 65 -17.22 16.78 0.63
C ASP A 65 -16.84 16.79 -0.86
N LYS A 66 -15.63 17.26 -1.20
CA LYS A 66 -15.05 17.24 -2.54
C LYS A 66 -13.63 16.70 -2.47
N TYR A 67 -13.35 15.63 -3.21
CA TYR A 67 -12.00 15.07 -3.27
C TYR A 67 -11.00 16.13 -3.79
N PRO A 68 -9.83 16.29 -3.14
CA PRO A 68 -8.85 17.29 -3.58
C PRO A 68 -8.38 17.06 -5.02
N ASP A 69 -8.18 18.14 -5.77
CA ASP A 69 -7.63 18.07 -7.14
C ASP A 69 -6.22 17.44 -7.13
N GLN A 70 -5.48 17.66 -6.03
CA GLN A 70 -4.24 16.98 -5.73
C GLN A 70 -4.53 15.59 -5.11
N THR A 71 -4.44 14.55 -5.94
CA THR A 71 -4.84 13.18 -5.57
C THR A 71 -3.99 12.52 -4.47
N ASN A 72 -2.79 13.03 -4.19
CA ASN A 72 -1.90 12.49 -3.15
C ASN A 72 -1.99 13.23 -1.81
N ALA A 73 -3.10 13.94 -1.57
CA ALA A 73 -3.31 14.71 -0.35
C ALA A 73 -3.82 13.84 0.81
N CYS A 74 -4.67 12.84 0.52
CA CYS A 74 -5.44 12.13 1.55
C CYS A 74 -5.06 10.65 1.70
N GLU A 75 -4.42 10.05 0.69
CA GLU A 75 -4.14 8.62 0.68
C GLU A 75 -2.73 8.31 1.19
N TYR A 76 -2.65 7.36 2.11
CA TYR A 76 -1.38 6.86 2.63
C TYR A 76 -1.08 5.42 2.18
N GLY A 77 -2.07 4.73 1.62
CA GLY A 77 -1.86 3.44 0.99
C GLY A 77 -2.90 3.11 -0.07
N ILE A 78 -2.56 2.14 -0.93
CA ILE A 78 -3.48 1.53 -1.88
C ILE A 78 -3.28 0.02 -1.79
N GLY A 79 -4.38 -0.69 -1.56
CA GLY A 79 -4.44 -2.14 -1.57
C GLY A 79 -4.79 -2.69 -2.94
N PHE A 80 -4.22 -3.84 -3.27
CA PHE A 80 -4.60 -4.64 -4.42
C PHE A 80 -4.77 -6.09 -4.01
N PHE A 81 -5.97 -6.63 -4.20
CA PHE A 81 -6.31 -8.01 -3.90
C PHE A 81 -6.52 -8.77 -5.21
N VAL A 82 -5.93 -9.96 -5.32
CA VAL A 82 -6.05 -10.85 -6.47
C VAL A 82 -6.61 -12.18 -6.01
N ALA A 83 -7.68 -12.62 -6.67
CA ALA A 83 -8.33 -13.88 -6.34
C ALA A 83 -7.52 -15.09 -6.85
N GLY A 84 -7.13 -15.97 -5.93
CA GLY A 84 -6.54 -17.26 -6.26
C GLY A 84 -7.60 -18.32 -6.58
N THR A 85 -8.76 -18.22 -5.92
CA THR A 85 -9.97 -19.01 -6.20
C THR A 85 -11.17 -18.10 -6.38
N LYS A 86 -12.31 -18.66 -6.83
CA LYS A 86 -13.56 -17.92 -6.88
C LYS A 86 -13.91 -17.41 -5.49
N THR A 87 -14.00 -16.10 -5.36
CA THR A 87 -14.33 -15.39 -4.13
C THR A 87 -15.80 -14.99 -4.18
N THR A 88 -16.57 -15.46 -3.21
CA THR A 88 -18.01 -15.19 -3.09
C THR A 88 -18.33 -14.66 -1.70
N LYS A 89 -19.49 -14.02 -1.53
CA LYS A 89 -19.98 -13.60 -0.21
C LYS A 89 -20.01 -14.77 0.78
N ALA A 90 -20.41 -15.96 0.34
CA ALA A 90 -20.53 -17.14 1.19
C ALA A 90 -19.17 -17.69 1.66
N ASN A 91 -18.14 -17.68 0.80
CA ASN A 91 -16.82 -18.21 1.14
C ASN A 91 -15.84 -17.17 1.72
N GLY A 92 -16.36 -16.00 2.09
CA GLY A 92 -15.61 -15.00 2.85
C GLY A 92 -14.97 -13.91 1.98
N ALA A 93 -15.65 -13.44 0.92
CA ALA A 93 -15.20 -12.30 0.13
C ALA A 93 -14.83 -11.08 0.99
N PRO A 94 -13.76 -10.34 0.64
CA PRO A 94 -13.48 -9.04 1.24
C PRO A 94 -14.73 -8.16 1.17
N ARG A 95 -15.02 -7.46 2.26
CA ARG A 95 -16.16 -6.55 2.36
C ARG A 95 -15.66 -5.13 2.57
N PHE A 96 -16.34 -4.15 1.99
CA PHE A 96 -15.93 -2.74 2.07
C PHE A 96 -17.12 -1.81 1.95
N ILE A 97 -16.96 -0.56 2.38
CA ILE A 97 -17.97 0.49 2.21
C ILE A 97 -17.52 1.44 1.10
N PRO A 98 -18.15 1.42 -0.10
CA PRO A 98 -17.85 2.39 -1.15
C PRO A 98 -18.01 3.83 -0.65
N GLY A 99 -17.08 4.72 -1.02
CA GLY A 99 -17.12 6.13 -0.63
C GLY A 99 -16.64 6.43 0.79
N SER A 100 -16.42 5.42 1.64
CA SER A 100 -16.02 5.64 3.04
C SER A 100 -14.69 6.35 3.24
N HIS A 101 -13.78 6.35 2.25
CA HIS A 101 -12.56 7.16 2.25
C HIS A 101 -12.81 8.67 2.40
N LEU A 102 -14.02 9.15 2.09
CA LEU A 102 -14.44 10.54 2.24
C LEU A 102 -15.01 10.84 3.62
N GLU A 103 -15.34 9.81 4.40
CA GLU A 103 -16.00 9.98 5.69
C GLU A 103 -14.99 10.17 6.81
N SER A 104 -15.37 10.98 7.80
CA SER A 104 -14.58 11.16 9.01
C SER A 104 -14.59 9.90 9.88
N THR A 105 -13.59 9.74 10.74
CA THR A 105 -13.50 8.63 11.70
C THR A 105 -14.13 8.94 13.06
N LEU A 106 -14.91 10.02 13.16
CA LEU A 106 -15.57 10.44 14.40
C LEU A 106 -16.82 9.61 14.74
N GLN A 107 -17.33 8.84 13.78
CA GLN A 107 -18.48 7.96 13.94
C GLN A 107 -18.12 6.55 13.50
N PRO A 108 -18.69 5.50 14.11
CA PRO A 108 -18.45 4.13 13.69
C PRO A 108 -18.96 3.89 12.27
N PRO A 109 -18.31 2.99 11.49
CA PRO A 109 -18.81 2.61 10.18
C PRO A 109 -20.14 1.86 10.29
N ASP A 110 -21.04 2.14 9.35
CA ASP A 110 -22.35 1.48 9.27
C ASP A 110 -22.30 0.26 8.34
N GLU A 111 -22.42 -0.91 8.96
CA GLU A 111 -22.45 -2.24 8.34
C GLU A 111 -23.51 -2.38 7.23
N SER A 112 -24.58 -1.58 7.24
CA SER A 112 -25.65 -1.64 6.23
C SER A 112 -25.20 -1.16 4.84
N PHE A 113 -24.11 -0.38 4.75
CA PHE A 113 -23.54 0.08 3.47
C PHE A 113 -22.49 -0.86 2.87
N VAL A 114 -22.20 -1.98 3.54
CA VAL A 114 -21.16 -2.92 3.11
C VAL A 114 -21.52 -3.60 1.80
N GLN A 115 -20.54 -3.64 0.90
CA GLN A 115 -20.55 -4.41 -0.35
C GLN A 115 -19.47 -5.49 -0.30
N TYR A 116 -19.66 -6.56 -1.07
CA TYR A 116 -18.73 -7.70 -1.15
C TYR A 116 -17.97 -7.67 -2.47
N ALA A 117 -16.65 -7.74 -2.41
CA ALA A 117 -15.80 -7.89 -3.59
C ALA A 117 -15.76 -9.36 -4.01
N GLU A 118 -16.81 -9.82 -4.71
CA GLU A 118 -16.84 -11.13 -5.34
C GLU A 118 -16.00 -11.11 -6.63
N LEU A 119 -15.14 -12.12 -6.81
CA LEU A 119 -14.07 -12.14 -7.81
C LEU A 119 -13.90 -13.55 -8.38
N ASN A 120 -13.60 -13.68 -9.68
CA ASN A 120 -13.12 -14.94 -10.26
C ASN A 120 -11.59 -15.02 -10.16
N PRO A 121 -10.98 -16.22 -10.27
CA PRO A 121 -9.53 -16.35 -10.27
C PRO A 121 -8.86 -15.44 -11.33
N GLY A 122 -7.88 -14.64 -10.90
CA GLY A 122 -7.21 -13.65 -11.74
C GLY A 122 -7.87 -12.27 -11.78
N ASP A 123 -9.10 -12.11 -11.32
CA ASP A 123 -9.71 -10.80 -11.11
C ASP A 123 -8.99 -10.04 -9.99
N GLY A 124 -9.02 -8.72 -10.08
CA GLY A 124 -8.31 -7.82 -9.19
C GLY A 124 -9.22 -6.74 -8.58
N PHE A 125 -9.13 -6.55 -7.26
CA PHE A 125 -9.82 -5.50 -6.53
C PHE A 125 -8.80 -4.50 -5.99
N ILE A 126 -8.85 -3.25 -6.49
CA ILE A 126 -7.98 -2.14 -6.06
C ILE A 126 -8.79 -1.23 -5.14
N MET A 127 -8.24 -0.89 -3.98
CA MET A 127 -8.91 -0.12 -2.94
C MET A 127 -7.97 0.94 -2.36
N LEU A 128 -8.48 2.15 -2.11
CA LEU A 128 -7.78 3.13 -1.29
C LEU A 128 -7.73 2.61 0.16
N ALA A 129 -6.56 2.63 0.80
CA ALA A 129 -6.39 2.08 2.15
C ALA A 129 -7.21 2.83 3.23
N SER A 130 -7.69 4.02 2.88
CA SER A 130 -8.60 4.86 3.67
C SER A 130 -10.07 4.43 3.63
N CYS A 131 -10.45 3.47 2.78
CA CYS A 131 -11.79 2.88 2.79
C CYS A 131 -11.95 1.93 3.98
N TYR A 132 -13.11 1.98 4.62
CA TYR A 132 -13.51 0.92 5.57
C TYR A 132 -13.67 -0.41 4.85
N TYR A 133 -12.96 -1.42 5.33
CA TYR A 133 -12.94 -2.78 4.80
C TYR A 133 -12.79 -3.82 5.92
N GLY A 134 -13.08 -5.08 5.61
CA GLY A 134 -12.66 -6.22 6.42
C GLY A 134 -12.78 -7.55 5.68
N GLY A 135 -12.06 -8.56 6.14
CA GLY A 135 -12.31 -9.95 5.76
C GLY A 135 -13.67 -10.44 6.26
N SER A 136 -14.35 -11.27 5.47
CA SER A 136 -15.62 -11.89 5.87
C SER A 136 -15.42 -13.31 6.39
N ALA A 137 -16.34 -13.75 7.25
CA ALA A 137 -16.47 -15.14 7.63
C ALA A 137 -16.75 -16.01 6.40
N ASN A 138 -16.18 -17.21 6.39
CA ASN A 138 -16.50 -18.24 5.42
C ASN A 138 -17.54 -19.18 6.03
N THR A 139 -18.75 -19.11 5.50
CA THR A 139 -19.92 -19.87 5.95
C THR A 139 -20.18 -21.11 5.10
N THR A 140 -19.31 -21.44 4.15
CA THR A 140 -19.38 -22.71 3.41
C THR A 140 -18.99 -23.88 4.30
N GLN A 141 -19.13 -25.11 3.80
CA GLN A 141 -18.75 -26.32 4.55
C GLN A 141 -17.33 -26.78 4.21
N ASP A 142 -16.90 -26.61 2.96
CA ASP A 142 -15.73 -27.28 2.39
C ASP A 142 -14.86 -26.40 1.48
N GLU A 143 -15.18 -25.11 1.30
CA GLU A 143 -14.38 -24.23 0.43
C GLU A 143 -13.29 -23.50 1.20
N GLU A 144 -12.03 -23.63 0.79
CA GLU A 144 -10.97 -22.69 1.17
C GLU A 144 -10.92 -21.53 0.18
N ARG A 145 -10.77 -20.29 0.68
CA ARG A 145 -10.66 -19.08 -0.15
C ARG A 145 -9.28 -18.42 -0.03
N PRO A 146 -8.34 -18.73 -0.96
CA PRO A 146 -7.11 -17.98 -1.16
C PRO A 146 -7.32 -16.64 -1.89
N VAL A 147 -6.85 -15.55 -1.28
CA VAL A 147 -6.65 -14.24 -1.92
C VAL A 147 -5.27 -13.71 -1.59
N PHE A 148 -4.59 -13.13 -2.57
CA PHE A 148 -3.29 -12.50 -2.41
C PHE A 148 -3.47 -10.99 -2.38
N SER A 149 -2.85 -10.29 -1.44
CA SER A 149 -2.79 -8.84 -1.43
C SER A 149 -1.37 -8.31 -1.60
N CYS A 150 -1.28 -7.15 -2.23
CA CYS A 150 -0.09 -6.32 -2.23
C CYS A 150 -0.52 -4.88 -1.99
N PHE A 151 -0.05 -4.28 -0.90
CA PHE A 151 -0.29 -2.88 -0.60
C PHE A 151 0.93 -2.06 -0.99
N MET A 152 0.68 -0.84 -1.45
CA MET A 152 1.71 0.19 -1.64
C MET A 152 1.43 1.33 -0.68
N THR A 153 2.48 1.97 -0.18
CA THR A 153 2.43 3.17 0.65
C THR A 153 3.31 4.26 0.05
N ARG A 154 3.32 5.44 0.66
CA ARG A 154 4.16 6.57 0.26
C ARG A 154 5.63 6.25 0.56
N GLY A 155 6.55 6.64 -0.32
CA GLY A 155 7.98 6.36 -0.16
C GLY A 155 8.63 7.00 1.06
N TRP A 156 7.95 7.96 1.70
CA TRP A 156 8.44 8.62 2.91
C TRP A 156 7.83 8.06 4.21
N LEU A 157 6.86 7.15 4.11
CA LEU A 157 6.31 6.43 5.24
C LEU A 157 7.13 5.16 5.53
N ARG A 158 7.12 4.72 6.78
CA ARG A 158 7.65 3.40 7.14
C ARG A 158 6.72 2.31 6.60
N GLN A 159 7.27 1.23 6.06
CA GLN A 159 6.45 0.07 5.64
C GLN A 159 5.82 -0.63 6.85
N GLU A 160 4.60 -1.13 6.70
CA GLU A 160 3.94 -2.00 7.68
C GLU A 160 4.72 -3.31 7.86
N GLU A 161 5.05 -3.96 6.74
CA GLU A 161 5.99 -5.07 6.70
C GLU A 161 7.30 -4.57 6.07
N ASN A 162 8.37 -4.48 6.88
CA ASN A 162 9.69 -4.05 6.41
C ASN A 162 10.26 -5.06 5.40
N GLN A 163 9.97 -4.88 4.10
CA GLN A 163 10.28 -5.84 3.04
C GLN A 163 11.79 -6.11 2.92
N TYR A 164 12.61 -5.08 3.10
CA TYR A 164 14.06 -5.18 3.06
C TYR A 164 14.66 -5.95 4.25
N LEU A 165 13.90 -6.22 5.31
CA LEU A 165 14.28 -7.12 6.41
C LEU A 165 13.62 -8.50 6.30
N ALA A 166 12.38 -8.55 5.82
CA ALA A 166 11.59 -9.78 5.73
C ALA A 166 12.09 -10.70 4.60
N VAL A 167 12.54 -10.14 3.48
CA VAL A 167 13.05 -10.90 2.34
C VAL A 167 14.55 -11.16 2.50
N PRO A 168 15.02 -12.42 2.44
CA PRO A 168 16.45 -12.73 2.53
C PRO A 168 17.28 -11.97 1.49
N LEU A 169 18.47 -11.53 1.89
CA LEU A 169 19.30 -10.65 1.07
C LEU A 169 19.70 -11.30 -0.25
N GLU A 170 20.00 -12.60 -0.25
CA GLU A 170 20.32 -13.37 -1.45
C GLU A 170 19.16 -13.37 -2.46
N ILE A 171 17.91 -13.45 -1.99
CA ILE A 171 16.73 -13.38 -2.83
C ILE A 171 16.55 -11.96 -3.37
N ALA A 172 16.63 -10.94 -2.51
CA ALA A 172 16.50 -9.54 -2.92
C ALA A 172 17.48 -9.15 -4.05
N LYS A 173 18.71 -9.67 -4.01
CA LYS A 173 19.74 -9.47 -5.05
C LYS A 173 19.35 -10.02 -6.42
N THR A 174 18.52 -11.08 -6.47
CA THR A 174 18.05 -11.68 -7.73
C THR A 174 16.90 -10.92 -8.39
N LEU A 175 16.20 -10.07 -7.61
CA LEU A 175 15.05 -9.33 -8.11
C LEU A 175 15.51 -8.19 -9.03
N THR A 176 14.61 -7.76 -9.93
CA THR A 176 14.92 -6.63 -10.81
C THR A 176 15.16 -5.35 -10.00
N LEU A 177 16.01 -4.45 -10.52
CA LEU A 177 16.29 -3.14 -9.93
C LEU A 177 15.01 -2.39 -9.52
N ARG A 178 13.96 -2.49 -10.33
CA ARG A 178 12.67 -1.86 -10.02
C ARG A 178 12.03 -2.44 -8.76
N ILE A 179 12.01 -3.77 -8.61
CA ILE A 179 11.43 -4.42 -7.43
C ILE A 179 12.28 -4.16 -6.20
N GLN A 180 13.61 -4.21 -6.32
CA GLN A 180 14.53 -3.84 -5.25
C GLN A 180 14.23 -2.45 -4.68
N LYS A 181 14.06 -1.44 -5.55
CA LYS A 181 13.67 -0.09 -5.14
C LYS A 181 12.29 -0.04 -4.49
N LEU A 182 11.31 -0.73 -5.07
CA LEU A 182 9.95 -0.82 -4.51
C LEU A 182 9.92 -1.48 -3.13
N MET A 183 10.83 -2.40 -2.84
CA MET A 183 10.95 -3.02 -1.52
C MET A 183 11.53 -2.09 -0.45
N GLY A 184 12.04 -0.90 -0.82
CA GLY A 184 12.66 0.05 0.10
C GLY A 184 14.19 0.13 -0.02
N TYR A 185 14.82 -0.58 -0.96
CA TYR A 185 16.24 -0.35 -1.31
C TYR A 185 16.40 0.88 -2.22
N ALA A 186 15.83 2.00 -1.80
CA ALA A 186 15.88 3.28 -2.48
C ALA A 186 15.75 4.41 -1.46
N THR A 187 16.38 5.53 -1.73
CA THR A 187 16.04 6.76 -1.00
C THR A 187 14.73 7.36 -1.48
N SER A 188 14.03 8.04 -0.58
CA SER A 188 13.02 9.02 -0.94
C SER A 188 13.69 10.39 -0.92
N GLU A 189 13.56 11.16 -2.01
CA GLU A 189 14.18 12.48 -2.07
C GLU A 189 13.65 13.40 -0.96
N PRO A 190 14.49 14.31 -0.41
CA PRO A 190 15.87 14.56 -0.84
C PRO A 190 16.89 13.55 -0.33
N MET A 191 16.72 12.99 0.86
CA MET A 191 17.71 12.11 1.49
C MET A 191 17.08 11.08 2.43
N LEU A 192 15.76 10.91 2.47
CA LEU A 192 15.16 10.01 3.46
C LEU A 192 15.57 8.55 3.19
N GLY A 193 15.99 7.86 4.25
CA GLY A 193 16.27 6.42 4.24
C GLY A 193 17.68 6.02 3.78
N TRP A 194 18.66 6.93 3.76
CA TRP A 194 20.02 6.63 3.29
C TRP A 194 20.78 5.58 4.14
N VAL A 195 21.78 4.94 3.53
CA VAL A 195 22.79 4.09 4.21
C VAL A 195 24.17 4.66 3.90
N ASP A 196 24.93 5.04 4.92
CA ASP A 196 26.24 5.70 4.80
C ASP A 196 26.28 6.85 3.76
N PHE A 197 25.28 7.74 3.79
CA PHE A 197 25.07 8.82 2.82
C PHE A 197 24.98 8.38 1.34
N LYS A 198 24.58 7.13 1.11
CA LYS A 198 24.32 6.55 -0.21
C LYS A 198 22.89 6.01 -0.28
N ASP A 199 22.46 5.76 -1.50
CA ASP A 199 21.24 5.02 -1.75
C ASP A 199 21.33 3.61 -1.14
N PRO A 200 20.31 3.14 -0.38
CA PRO A 200 20.30 1.82 0.26
C PRO A 200 20.57 0.66 -0.69
N ILE A 201 20.35 0.86 -1.99
CA ILE A 201 20.70 -0.13 -2.99
C ILE A 201 22.17 -0.55 -2.94
N VAL A 202 23.07 0.26 -2.36
CA VAL A 202 24.47 -0.10 -2.15
C VAL A 202 24.69 -1.45 -1.47
N VAL A 203 23.75 -1.87 -0.61
CA VAL A 203 23.84 -3.14 0.15
C VAL A 203 23.61 -4.36 -0.75
N ILE A 204 22.79 -4.22 -1.79
CA ILE A 204 22.40 -5.31 -2.69
C ILE A 204 23.04 -5.22 -4.07
N ASN A 205 23.30 -3.99 -4.54
CA ASN A 205 23.86 -3.72 -5.84
C ASN A 205 24.76 -2.46 -5.80
N PRO A 206 26.03 -2.64 -5.37
CA PRO A 206 26.98 -1.53 -5.18
C PRO A 206 27.21 -0.66 -6.42
N GLU A 207 27.09 -1.23 -7.63
CA GLU A 207 27.34 -0.52 -8.89
C GLU A 207 26.30 0.57 -9.19
N HIS A 208 25.10 0.45 -8.61
CA HIS A 208 24.01 1.40 -8.81
C HIS A 208 23.87 2.43 -7.67
N ALA A 209 24.75 2.38 -6.67
CA ALA A 209 24.70 3.26 -5.51
C ALA A 209 25.14 4.68 -5.87
N LYS A 210 24.21 5.63 -5.80
CA LYS A 210 24.52 7.06 -5.89
C LYS A 210 24.73 7.64 -4.50
N ARG A 211 25.66 8.59 -4.38
CA ARG A 211 25.78 9.42 -3.17
C ARG A 211 24.54 10.30 -3.08
N VAL A 212 23.94 10.39 -1.90
CA VAL A 212 22.72 11.20 -1.66
C VAL A 212 23.01 12.55 -1.01
N ALA A 213 24.29 12.87 -0.79
CA ALA A 213 24.72 14.17 -0.28
C ALA A 213 24.36 15.31 -1.26
N HIS A 214 24.43 16.55 -0.76
CA HIS A 214 24.27 17.75 -1.56
C HIS A 214 25.14 17.66 -2.83
N LYS A 215 24.51 17.82 -3.99
CA LYS A 215 25.22 18.07 -5.24
C LYS A 215 25.64 19.53 -5.19
N GLU A 216 26.92 19.82 -5.44
CA GLU A 216 27.33 21.19 -5.76
C GLU A 216 26.53 21.61 -7.00
N GLY A 217 25.92 22.79 -6.91
CA GLY A 217 25.07 23.35 -7.97
C GLY A 217 25.85 23.75 -9.21
#